data_AF-S2EA19-F1
#
_entry.id   AF-S2EA19-F1
#
_cell.length_a   1.000
_cell.length_b   1.000
_cell.length_c   1.000
_cell.angle_alpha   90.00
_cell.angle_beta   90.00
_cell.angle_gamma   90.00
#
_symmetry.space_group_name_H-M   'P 1'
#
loop_
_entity.id
_entity.type
_entity.pdbx_description
1 polymer ?
#
loop_
_entity_poly.entity_id
_entity_poly.type
_entity_poly.pdbx_seq_one_letter_code
_entity_poly.pdbx_strand_id
1 'polypeptide(L)'
;WEKLGNHTLVSTSLWPEYSADSINASAIQSEELLKLLIDDIANILKVTKITPKKITIYTADSFKSKVYHSILDKVMSGQTNMGIVMKELIANPETADVKKIPDFVQKTIKDILSEPTEIREMKLQSKEFDEKKFLVSELIDIGKKEFGVDIDVFSETDSEIYDPKGKARHARPFKPAILIE
;
A
#
# COMPACT_ATOMS: atom_id res chain seq x y z
N TRP A 1 27.83 -20.67 -12.22
CA TRP A 1 28.93 -19.84 -11.69
C TRP A 1 29.88 -19.42 -12.80
N GLU A 2 30.50 -20.36 -13.53
CA GLU A 2 31.32 -20.07 -14.72
C GLU A 2 30.59 -19.24 -15.80
N LYS A 3 29.34 -19.58 -16.14
CA LYS A 3 28.51 -18.81 -17.08
C LYS A 3 28.23 -17.35 -16.66
N LEU A 4 28.40 -17.03 -15.38
CA LEU A 4 28.27 -15.66 -14.86
C LEU A 4 29.61 -14.89 -14.92
N GLY A 5 30.66 -15.50 -15.48
CA GLY A 5 32.00 -14.91 -15.60
C GLY A 5 32.94 -15.21 -14.43
N ASN A 6 32.53 -16.03 -13.46
CA ASN A 6 33.38 -16.34 -12.30
C ASN A 6 34.37 -17.47 -12.60
N HIS A 7 35.61 -17.30 -12.16
CA HIS A 7 36.72 -18.24 -12.44
C HIS A 7 36.95 -19.30 -11.35
N THR A 8 36.35 -19.14 -10.17
CA THR A 8 36.49 -20.08 -9.04
C THR A 8 35.40 -21.15 -9.03
N LEU A 9 35.52 -22.17 -8.20
CA LEU A 9 34.40 -23.11 -7.97
C LEU A 9 33.39 -22.47 -7.01
N VAL A 10 32.09 -22.66 -7.29
CA VAL A 10 31.02 -22.19 -6.41
C VAL A 10 31.11 -22.82 -5.02
N SER A 11 31.57 -24.08 -4.92
CA SER A 11 31.77 -24.79 -3.66
C SER A 11 32.89 -24.21 -2.79
N THR A 12 33.76 -23.37 -3.37
CA THR A 12 34.87 -22.69 -2.69
C THR A 12 34.63 -21.20 -2.52
N SER A 13 33.49 -20.69 -2.99
CA SER A 13 33.16 -19.27 -2.89
C SER A 13 32.65 -18.94 -1.49
N LEU A 14 32.91 -17.72 -1.02
CA LEU A 14 32.39 -17.25 0.26
C LEU A 14 30.87 -17.17 0.22
N TRP A 15 30.26 -17.37 1.39
CA TRP A 15 28.84 -17.12 1.55
C TRP A 15 28.56 -15.62 1.34
N PRO A 16 27.48 -15.23 0.64
CA PRO A 16 27.16 -13.83 0.43
C PRO A 16 26.93 -13.12 1.77
N GLU A 17 27.52 -11.93 1.89
CA GLU A 17 27.37 -11.09 3.07
C GLU A 17 26.12 -10.22 2.95
N TYR A 18 25.42 -10.10 4.08
CA TYR A 18 24.27 -9.20 4.18
C TYR A 18 24.74 -7.74 4.14
N SER A 19 24.10 -6.93 3.29
CA SER A 19 24.33 -5.49 3.20
C SER A 19 23.06 -4.74 3.58
N ALA A 20 23.07 -4.09 4.75
CA ALA A 20 21.98 -3.23 5.20
C ALA A 20 21.74 -2.05 4.24
N ASP A 21 22.81 -1.53 3.62
CA ASP A 21 22.74 -0.42 2.65
C ASP A 21 22.04 -0.79 1.34
N SER A 22 21.92 -2.09 1.06
CA SER A 22 21.18 -2.61 -0.09
C SER A 22 19.67 -2.70 0.17
N ILE A 23 19.21 -2.45 1.40
CA ILE A 23 17.78 -2.47 1.75
C ILE A 23 17.17 -1.11 1.41
N ASN A 24 16.26 -1.12 0.45
CA ASN A 24 15.42 0.02 0.14
C ASN A 24 13.99 -0.25 0.65
N ALA A 25 13.64 0.40 1.78
CA ALA A 25 12.33 0.24 2.41
C ALA A 25 11.18 0.59 1.45
N SER A 26 11.30 1.68 0.69
CA SER A 26 10.29 2.10 -0.29
C SER A 26 10.10 1.07 -1.39
N ALA A 27 11.18 0.49 -1.92
CA ALA A 27 11.11 -0.53 -2.96
C ALA A 27 10.44 -1.83 -2.45
N ILE A 28 10.75 -2.24 -1.23
CA ILE A 28 10.13 -3.42 -0.63
C ILE A 28 8.64 -3.18 -0.36
N GLN A 29 8.29 -2.01 0.18
CA GLN A 29 6.88 -1.64 0.42
C GLN A 29 6.08 -1.51 -0.87
N SER A 30 6.68 -0.97 -1.94
CA SER A 30 6.02 -0.86 -3.23
C SER A 30 5.75 -2.23 -3.86
N GLU A 31 6.72 -3.14 -3.78
CA GLU A 31 6.56 -4.51 -4.28
C GLU A 31 5.51 -5.30 -3.48
N GLU A 32 5.52 -5.18 -2.15
CA GLU A 32 4.53 -5.83 -1.30
C GLU A 32 3.11 -5.29 -1.57
N LEU A 33 2.97 -3.97 -1.75
CA LEU A 33 1.70 -3.35 -2.15
C LEU A 33 1.20 -3.92 -3.48
N LEU A 34 2.08 -4.00 -4.49
CA LEU A 34 1.74 -4.51 -5.81
C LEU A 34 1.29 -5.97 -5.75
N LYS A 35 2.06 -6.80 -5.05
CA LYS A 35 1.76 -8.23 -4.86
C LYS A 35 0.41 -8.44 -4.16
N LEU A 36 0.18 -7.77 -3.03
CA LEU A 36 -1.09 -7.88 -2.30
C LEU A 36 -2.27 -7.43 -3.16
N LEU A 37 -2.09 -6.39 -3.98
CA LEU A 37 -3.13 -5.91 -4.89
C LEU A 37 -3.46 -6.93 -5.99
N ILE A 38 -2.45 -7.53 -6.61
CA ILE A 38 -2.64 -8.57 -7.63
C ILE A 38 -3.35 -9.79 -7.02
N ASP A 39 -2.93 -10.22 -5.82
CA ASP A 39 -3.57 -11.31 -5.09
C ASP A 39 -5.03 -10.98 -4.77
N ASP A 40 -5.34 -9.76 -4.32
CA ASP A 40 -6.70 -9.31 -4.04
C ASP A 40 -7.57 -9.32 -5.31
N ILE A 41 -7.06 -8.80 -6.44
CA ILE A 41 -7.77 -8.85 -7.73
C ILE A 41 -8.05 -10.31 -8.11
N ALA A 42 -7.04 -11.17 -8.08
CA ALA A 42 -7.17 -12.59 -8.43
C ALA A 42 -8.18 -13.31 -7.54
N ASN A 43 -8.17 -13.02 -6.23
CA ASN A 43 -9.12 -13.57 -5.26
C ASN A 43 -10.55 -13.08 -5.54
N ILE A 44 -10.75 -11.79 -5.82
CA ILE A 44 -12.07 -11.25 -6.18
C ILE A 44 -12.59 -11.94 -7.44
N LEU A 45 -11.78 -12.07 -8.49
CA LEU A 45 -12.16 -12.74 -9.73
C LEU A 45 -12.52 -14.22 -9.49
N LYS A 46 -11.72 -14.93 -8.69
CA LYS A 46 -11.95 -16.33 -8.34
C LYS A 46 -13.27 -16.54 -7.58
N VAL A 47 -13.57 -15.67 -6.62
CA VAL A 47 -14.78 -15.78 -5.78
C VAL A 47 -16.03 -15.35 -6.55
N THR A 48 -15.94 -14.25 -7.31
CA THR A 48 -17.10 -13.69 -8.04
C THR A 48 -17.38 -14.44 -9.34
N LYS A 49 -16.39 -15.14 -9.90
CA LYS A 49 -16.45 -15.82 -11.21
C LYS A 49 -16.85 -14.89 -12.37
N ILE A 50 -16.61 -13.59 -12.23
CA ILE A 50 -16.87 -12.59 -13.26
C ILE A 50 -15.66 -12.54 -14.19
N THR A 51 -15.90 -12.43 -15.51
CA THR A 51 -14.85 -12.04 -16.46
C THR A 51 -14.74 -10.52 -16.49
N PRO A 52 -13.62 -9.94 -16.03
CA PRO A 52 -13.49 -8.50 -15.97
C PRO A 52 -13.50 -7.93 -17.38
N LYS A 53 -14.16 -6.80 -17.54
CA LYS A 53 -14.07 -5.90 -18.69
C LYS A 53 -13.24 -4.68 -18.34
N LYS A 54 -13.32 -4.23 -17.09
CA LYS A 54 -12.59 -3.09 -16.56
C LYS A 54 -12.27 -3.29 -15.08
N ILE A 55 -11.05 -2.92 -14.69
CA ILE A 55 -10.64 -2.87 -13.29
C ILE A 55 -10.27 -1.42 -12.96
N THR A 56 -10.84 -0.90 -11.89
CA THR A 56 -10.55 0.44 -11.38
C THR A 56 -10.00 0.32 -9.96
N ILE A 57 -8.84 0.91 -9.73
CA ILE A 57 -8.15 0.95 -8.44
C ILE A 57 -8.24 2.36 -7.88
N TYR A 58 -8.53 2.46 -6.58
CA TYR A 58 -8.59 3.74 -5.88
C TYR A 58 -7.53 3.79 -4.80
N THR A 59 -6.69 4.83 -4.84
CA THR A 59 -5.71 5.13 -3.79
C THR A 59 -6.26 6.14 -2.80
N ALA A 60 -5.75 6.09 -1.57
CA ALA A 60 -6.04 7.11 -0.57
C ALA A 60 -5.43 8.46 -0.98
N ASP A 61 -6.07 9.55 -0.55
CA ASP A 61 -5.52 10.88 -0.79
C ASP A 61 -4.34 11.21 0.14
N SER A 62 -3.74 12.39 -0.10
CA SER A 62 -2.64 12.90 0.71
C SER A 62 -3.04 13.14 2.17
N PHE A 63 -4.31 13.47 2.44
CA PHE A 63 -4.82 13.69 3.79
C PHE A 63 -4.83 12.38 4.60
N LYS A 64 -5.45 11.31 4.07
CA LYS A 64 -5.45 9.99 4.70
C LYS A 64 -4.04 9.44 4.85
N SER A 65 -3.15 9.72 3.89
CA SER A 65 -1.73 9.35 3.97
C SER A 65 -1.04 10.04 5.14
N LYS A 66 -1.24 11.35 5.36
CA LYS A 66 -0.71 12.08 6.53
C LYS A 66 -1.27 11.55 7.85
N VAL A 67 -2.57 11.28 7.90
CA VAL A 67 -3.23 10.70 9.08
C VAL A 67 -2.65 9.31 9.37
N TYR A 68 -2.47 8.46 8.36
CA TYR A 68 -1.89 7.13 8.51
C TYR A 68 -0.49 7.18 9.12
N HIS A 69 0.41 8.02 8.58
CA HIS A 69 1.77 8.15 9.12
C HIS A 69 1.76 8.68 10.55
N SER A 70 0.86 9.63 10.86
CA SER A 70 0.70 10.13 12.23
C SER A 70 0.23 9.04 13.18
N ILE A 71 -0.69 8.16 12.75
CA ILE A 71 -1.11 6.99 13.55
C ILE A 71 0.05 6.00 13.71
N LEU A 72 0.79 5.74 12.65
CA LEU A 72 1.93 4.82 12.66
C LEU A 72 3.00 5.26 13.65
N ASP A 73 3.39 6.55 13.63
CA ASP A 73 4.30 7.17 14.60
C ASP A 73 3.84 6.93 16.07
N LYS A 74 2.53 7.03 16.31
CA LYS A 74 1.94 6.85 17.64
C LYS A 74 1.89 5.40 18.08
N VAL A 75 1.53 4.50 17.19
CA VAL A 75 1.55 3.06 17.47
C VAL A 75 2.98 2.59 17.75
N MET A 76 3.97 3.09 17.00
CA MET A 76 5.39 2.77 17.20
C MET A 76 5.96 3.33 18.52
N SER A 77 5.41 4.45 19.02
CA SER A 77 5.71 4.99 20.36
C SER A 77 4.90 4.35 21.50
N GLY A 78 4.17 3.27 21.21
CA GLY A 78 3.42 2.49 22.21
C GLY A 78 2.01 3.02 22.50
N GLN A 79 1.56 4.07 21.83
CA GLN A 79 0.22 4.63 22.00
C GLN A 79 -0.77 3.96 21.03
N THR A 80 -1.53 2.98 21.55
CA THR A 80 -2.53 2.22 20.78
C THR A 80 -3.96 2.58 21.13
N ASN A 81 -4.15 3.46 22.13
CA ASN A 81 -5.48 3.84 22.58
C ASN A 81 -6.12 4.81 21.57
N MET A 82 -7.18 4.34 20.91
CA MET A 82 -7.98 5.10 19.95
C MET A 82 -8.36 6.50 20.45
N GLY A 83 -8.79 6.63 21.71
CA GLY A 83 -9.22 7.92 22.27
C GLY A 83 -8.08 8.93 22.40
N ILE A 84 -6.86 8.46 22.67
CA ILE A 84 -5.66 9.30 22.78
C ILE A 84 -5.18 9.68 21.38
N VAL A 85 -5.03 8.70 20.49
CA VAL A 85 -4.63 8.92 19.09
C VAL A 85 -5.58 9.90 18.41
N MET A 86 -6.89 9.73 18.60
CA MET A 86 -7.88 10.64 18.01
C MET A 86 -7.75 12.07 18.52
N LYS A 87 -7.55 12.29 19.83
CA LYS A 87 -7.36 13.63 20.40
C LYS A 87 -6.12 14.33 19.83
N GLU A 88 -5.05 13.59 19.65
CA GLU A 88 -3.79 14.13 19.10
C GLU A 88 -3.91 14.45 17.61
N LEU A 89 -4.53 13.57 16.81
CA LEU A 89 -4.81 13.85 15.41
C LEU A 89 -5.72 15.08 15.23
N ILE A 90 -6.64 15.29 16.17
CA ILE A 90 -7.52 16.47 16.20
C ILE A 90 -6.76 17.75 16.55
N ALA A 91 -5.72 17.65 17.37
CA ALA A 91 -4.93 18.80 17.79
C ALA A 91 -4.05 19.36 16.66
N ASN A 92 -3.69 18.54 15.67
CA ASN A 92 -2.94 18.97 14.50
C ASN A 92 -3.88 19.48 13.39
N PRO A 93 -3.75 20.74 12.92
CA PRO A 93 -4.58 21.32 11.87
C PRO A 93 -4.61 20.50 10.56
N GLU A 94 -3.51 19.83 10.22
CA GLU A 94 -3.42 19.04 8.98
C GLU A 94 -4.21 17.73 9.04
N THR A 95 -4.47 17.21 10.24
CA THR A 95 -5.18 15.94 10.46
C THR A 95 -6.52 16.13 11.17
N ALA A 96 -6.89 17.38 11.51
CA ALA A 96 -8.06 17.70 12.33
C ALA A 96 -9.39 17.23 11.70
N ASP A 97 -9.45 17.16 10.38
CA ASP A 97 -10.62 16.70 9.62
C ASP A 97 -10.94 15.22 9.83
N VAL A 98 -10.07 14.48 10.52
CA VAL A 98 -10.29 13.08 10.88
C VAL A 98 -11.53 12.88 11.75
N LYS A 99 -12.01 13.95 12.44
CA LYS A 99 -13.30 13.96 13.16
C LYS A 99 -14.48 13.49 12.31
N LYS A 100 -14.42 13.72 10.99
CA LYS A 100 -15.46 13.33 10.03
C LYS A 100 -15.40 11.84 9.67
N ILE A 101 -14.29 11.16 9.97
CA ILE A 101 -14.01 9.77 9.57
C ILE A 101 -13.43 8.91 10.72
N PRO A 102 -14.12 8.80 11.88
CA PRO A 102 -13.60 8.02 13.02
C PRO A 102 -13.40 6.53 12.69
N ASP A 103 -14.24 5.95 11.82
CA ASP A 103 -14.13 4.56 11.36
C ASP A 103 -12.81 4.28 10.62
N PHE A 104 -12.29 5.29 9.91
CA PHE A 104 -10.99 5.17 9.23
C PHE A 104 -9.87 4.99 10.25
N VAL A 105 -9.82 5.81 11.30
CA VAL A 105 -8.79 5.73 12.34
C VAL A 105 -8.84 4.38 13.05
N GLN A 106 -10.04 3.92 13.42
CA GLN A 106 -10.19 2.64 14.11
C GLN A 106 -9.67 1.49 13.26
N LYS A 107 -10.02 1.47 11.97
CA LYS A 107 -9.56 0.45 11.03
C LYS A 107 -8.05 0.54 10.79
N THR A 108 -7.50 1.74 10.65
CA THR A 108 -6.07 1.96 10.45
C THR A 108 -5.25 1.50 11.65
N ILE A 109 -5.67 1.80 12.88
CA ILE A 109 -5.01 1.28 14.09
C ILE A 109 -5.02 -0.25 14.08
N LYS A 110 -6.17 -0.87 13.79
CA LYS A 110 -6.28 -2.33 13.74
C LYS A 110 -5.38 -2.95 12.68
N ASP A 111 -5.31 -2.33 11.50
CA ASP A 111 -4.45 -2.79 10.40
C ASP A 111 -2.97 -2.71 10.78
N ILE A 112 -2.52 -1.56 11.29
CA ILE A 112 -1.13 -1.39 11.74
C ILE A 112 -0.79 -2.42 12.82
N LEU A 113 -1.68 -2.62 13.80
CA LEU A 113 -1.47 -3.59 14.88
C LEU A 113 -1.47 -5.06 14.40
N SER A 114 -2.09 -5.36 13.26
CA SER A 114 -2.08 -6.71 12.68
C SER A 114 -0.77 -7.04 11.94
N GLU A 115 0.02 -6.04 11.60
CA GLU A 115 1.30 -6.21 10.90
C GLU A 115 2.45 -6.42 11.90
N PRO A 116 3.50 -7.19 11.54
CA PRO A 116 4.72 -7.30 12.35
C PRO A 116 5.43 -5.96 12.54
N THR A 117 6.18 -5.80 13.63
CA THR A 117 6.89 -4.56 13.96
C THR A 117 7.87 -4.15 12.87
N GLU A 118 8.54 -5.12 12.25
CA GLU A 118 9.51 -4.91 11.17
C GLU A 118 8.86 -4.23 9.96
N ILE A 119 7.65 -4.65 9.59
CA ILE A 119 6.88 -4.05 8.48
C ILE A 119 6.47 -2.62 8.83
N ARG A 120 6.08 -2.37 10.08
CA ARG A 120 5.71 -1.02 10.54
C ARG A 120 6.91 -0.07 10.47
N GLU A 121 8.10 -0.52 10.85
CA GLU A 121 9.34 0.26 10.76
C GLU A 121 9.67 0.60 9.31
N MET A 122 9.53 -0.36 8.38
CA MET A 122 9.76 -0.12 6.97
C MET A 122 8.78 0.90 6.38
N LYS A 123 7.49 0.82 6.73
CA LYS A 123 6.48 1.80 6.31
C LYS A 123 6.75 3.20 6.88
N LEU A 124 7.33 3.26 8.07
CA LEU A 124 7.73 4.54 8.67
C LEU A 124 8.89 5.19 7.91
N GLN A 125 9.82 4.38 7.41
CA GLN A 125 10.94 4.84 6.58
C GLN A 125 10.52 5.23 5.15
N SER A 126 9.43 4.67 4.63
CA SER A 126 8.94 4.93 3.26
C SER A 126 7.95 6.11 3.16
N LYS A 127 8.10 7.14 4.01
CA LYS A 127 7.12 8.23 4.15
C LYS A 127 6.84 9.04 2.88
N GLU A 128 7.77 9.04 1.93
CA GLU A 128 7.69 9.78 0.66
C GLU A 128 7.16 8.94 -0.51
N PHE A 129 6.70 7.71 -0.25
CA PHE A 129 6.21 6.84 -1.31
C PHE A 129 4.86 7.33 -1.90
N ASP A 130 4.85 7.62 -3.20
CA ASP A 130 3.65 7.99 -3.95
C ASP A 130 2.99 6.73 -4.54
N GLU A 131 2.02 6.18 -3.80
CA GLU A 131 1.26 4.99 -4.17
C GLU A 131 0.61 5.12 -5.55
N LYS A 132 -0.02 6.27 -5.83
CA LYS A 132 -0.76 6.48 -7.09
C LYS A 132 0.19 6.41 -8.26
N LYS A 133 1.28 7.16 -8.20
CA LYS A 133 2.26 7.23 -9.30
C LYS A 133 2.88 5.86 -9.58
N PHE A 134 3.22 5.11 -8.53
CA PHE A 134 3.78 3.77 -8.66
C PHE A 134 2.76 2.78 -9.24
N LEU A 135 1.52 2.76 -8.74
CA LEU A 135 0.50 1.85 -9.26
C LEU A 135 0.13 2.16 -10.70
N VAL A 136 0.12 3.43 -11.10
CA VAL A 136 -0.10 3.81 -12.52
C VAL A 136 1.01 3.25 -13.41
N SER A 137 2.28 3.26 -12.99
CA SER A 137 3.37 2.75 -13.84
C SER A 137 3.33 1.24 -14.00
N GLU A 138 3.06 0.50 -12.91
CA GLU A 138 3.15 -0.96 -12.93
C GLU A 138 1.85 -1.65 -13.40
N LEU A 139 0.68 -1.16 -12.99
CA LEU A 139 -0.58 -1.89 -13.20
C LEU A 139 -1.08 -1.85 -14.64
N ILE A 140 -0.68 -0.85 -15.44
CA ILE A 140 -1.10 -0.77 -16.85
C ILE A 140 -0.61 -1.99 -17.62
N ASP A 141 0.65 -2.39 -17.43
CA ASP A 141 1.26 -3.53 -18.11
C ASP A 141 0.77 -4.86 -17.54
N ILE A 142 0.63 -4.94 -16.21
CA ILE A 142 0.18 -6.14 -15.51
C ILE A 142 -1.29 -6.43 -15.84
N GLY A 143 -2.14 -5.40 -15.90
CA GLY A 143 -3.55 -5.52 -16.25
C GLY A 143 -3.77 -6.25 -17.56
N LYS A 144 -3.06 -5.82 -18.61
CA LYS A 144 -3.16 -6.43 -19.94
C LYS A 144 -2.60 -7.85 -19.99
N LYS A 145 -1.47 -8.10 -19.31
CA LYS A 145 -0.80 -9.41 -19.36
C LYS A 145 -1.49 -10.48 -18.52
N GLU A 146 -1.85 -10.15 -17.27
CA GLU A 146 -2.39 -11.10 -16.30
C GLU A 146 -3.91 -11.22 -16.40
N PHE A 147 -4.61 -10.11 -16.62
CA PHE A 147 -6.08 -10.07 -16.55
C PHE A 147 -6.75 -9.80 -17.91
N GLY A 148 -5.99 -9.44 -18.95
CA GLY A 148 -6.52 -9.15 -20.28
C GLY A 148 -7.39 -7.88 -20.35
N VAL A 149 -7.29 -6.99 -19.36
CA VAL A 149 -8.10 -5.77 -19.24
C VAL A 149 -7.25 -4.57 -18.89
N ASP A 150 -7.74 -3.38 -19.27
CA ASP A 150 -7.14 -2.12 -18.82
C ASP A 150 -7.45 -1.89 -17.34
N ILE A 151 -6.42 -1.43 -16.60
CA ILE A 151 -6.52 -1.02 -15.20
C ILE A 151 -6.39 0.50 -15.13
N ASP A 152 -7.42 1.16 -14.60
CA ASP A 152 -7.37 2.60 -14.29
C ASP A 152 -7.08 2.81 -12.79
N VAL A 153 -6.27 3.81 -12.47
CA VAL A 153 -5.93 4.16 -11.08
C VAL A 153 -6.33 5.61 -10.81
N PHE A 154 -7.15 5.83 -9.79
CA PHE A 154 -7.60 7.15 -9.35
C PHE A 154 -7.27 7.40 -7.88
N SER A 155 -7.02 8.65 -7.51
CA SER A 155 -7.11 9.12 -6.12
C SER A 155 -8.57 9.35 -5.76
N GLU A 156 -8.93 9.14 -4.49
CA GLU A 156 -10.29 9.44 -4.00
C GLU A 156 -10.70 10.93 -4.13
N THR A 157 -9.74 11.83 -4.33
CA THR A 157 -9.94 13.27 -4.53
C THR A 157 -9.79 13.73 -5.98
N ASP A 158 -9.56 12.82 -6.94
CA ASP A 158 -9.44 13.19 -8.35
C ASP A 158 -10.76 13.76 -8.89
N SER A 159 -10.68 14.87 -9.64
CA SER A 159 -11.85 15.55 -10.21
C SER A 159 -12.59 14.73 -11.28
N GLU A 160 -11.88 13.82 -11.95
CA GLU A 160 -12.40 12.96 -13.02
C GLU A 160 -12.55 11.50 -12.55
N ILE A 161 -12.71 11.29 -11.24
CA ILE A 161 -12.84 9.96 -10.67
C ILE A 161 -14.07 9.22 -11.22
N TYR A 162 -13.84 8.04 -11.78
CA TYR A 162 -14.91 7.12 -12.14
C TYR A 162 -15.23 6.21 -10.96
N ASP A 163 -16.24 6.54 -10.15
CA ASP A 163 -16.66 5.72 -9.00
C ASP A 163 -18.19 5.51 -8.92
N PRO A 164 -18.77 4.69 -9.83
CA PRO A 164 -20.21 4.44 -9.86
C PRO A 164 -20.75 3.75 -8.59
N LYS A 165 -19.89 3.12 -7.78
CA LYS A 165 -20.28 2.34 -6.60
C LYS A 165 -19.84 2.97 -5.27
N GLY A 166 -19.26 4.17 -5.28
CA GLY A 166 -18.79 4.86 -4.07
C GLY A 166 -17.70 4.09 -3.31
N LYS A 167 -16.85 3.35 -4.03
CA LYS A 167 -15.77 2.54 -3.45
C LYS A 167 -14.53 3.35 -3.08
N ALA A 168 -14.31 4.51 -3.71
CA ALA A 168 -13.10 5.30 -3.52
C ALA A 168 -12.88 5.73 -2.07
N ARG A 169 -13.96 6.11 -1.36
CA ARG A 169 -13.90 6.49 0.07
C ARG A 169 -13.36 5.39 0.98
N HIS A 170 -13.42 4.13 0.54
CA HIS A 170 -12.93 2.97 1.29
C HIS A 170 -11.45 2.68 1.06
N ALA A 171 -10.79 3.38 0.13
CA ALA A 171 -9.36 3.33 -0.06
C ALA A 171 -8.63 3.83 1.19
N ARG A 172 -7.53 3.15 1.53
CA ARG A 172 -6.68 3.48 2.67
C ARG A 172 -5.22 3.32 2.23
N PRO A 173 -4.28 4.04 2.85
CA PRO A 173 -2.86 3.87 2.54
C PRO A 173 -2.44 2.41 2.68
N PHE A 174 -1.66 1.92 1.72
CA PHE A 174 -1.24 0.52 1.54
C PHE A 174 -2.39 -0.50 1.37
N LYS A 175 -3.64 -0.05 1.25
CA LYS A 175 -4.84 -0.89 1.04
C LYS A 175 -5.80 -0.18 0.08
N PRO A 176 -5.45 -0.12 -1.21
CA PRO A 176 -6.29 0.52 -2.23
C PRO A 176 -7.63 -0.22 -2.37
N ALA A 177 -8.66 0.51 -2.80
CA ALA A 177 -9.96 -0.09 -3.06
C ALA A 177 -10.07 -0.56 -4.51
N ILE A 178 -10.78 -1.66 -4.74
CA ILE A 178 -10.87 -2.32 -6.06
C ILE A 178 -12.33 -2.34 -6.52
N LEU A 179 -12.57 -1.87 -7.74
CA LEU A 179 -13.81 -2.06 -8.50
C LEU A 179 -13.51 -2.93 -9.73
N ILE A 180 -14.27 -4.01 -9.87
CA ILE A 180 -14.23 -4.88 -11.05
C ILE A 180 -15.63 -4.87 -11.67
N GLU A 181 -15.67 -4.71 -12.98
CA GLU A 181 -16.89 -4.68 -13.82
C GLU A 181 -16.72 -5.53 -15.07
#